data_AF-A0A0F9JI36-F1
#
_entry.id   AF-A0A0F9JI36-F1
#
_cell.length_a   1.000
_cell.length_b   1.000
_cell.length_c   1.000
_cell.angle_alpha   90.00
_cell.angle_beta   90.00
_cell.angle_gamma   90.00
#
_symmetry.space_group_name_H-M   'P 1'
#
loop_
_entity.id
_entity.type
_entity.pdbx_description
1 polymer ?
#
loop_
_entity_poly.entity_id
_entity_poly.type
_entity_poly.pdbx_seq_one_letter_code
_entity_poly.pdbx_strand_id
1 'polypeptide(L)'
;MTTIKRFNFSSDKQITAQKADNLLDFLWVAFAQNSDGNCIIEKGAKFYPTQTYFTLERAVTSVVGMDLDSSNLYVAYNDATLLGEIISKSNPLTSTTEISRGVIAEAPVDVLIDGTDLWFLLPGNLSGLNAQLLKYNTSGVLQETVDLTKSGLTVTNAKSMAVDSNSDIWITTYTSPATLVRVFELSGGTHDFAVTEIS
;
A
#
# COMPACT_ATOMS: atom_id res chain seq x y z
N MET A 1 18.37 -19.90 19.72
CA MET A 1 19.30 -19.37 18.70
C MET A 1 18.48 -19.01 17.49
N THR A 2 18.42 -17.73 17.10
CA THR A 2 17.66 -17.27 15.93
C THR A 2 18.57 -17.33 14.71
N THR A 3 18.18 -18.08 13.68
CA THR A 3 18.95 -18.17 12.43
C THR A 3 18.36 -17.20 11.41
N ILE A 4 19.15 -16.23 10.97
CA ILE A 4 18.79 -15.36 9.84
C ILE A 4 19.07 -16.13 8.55
N LYS A 5 18.05 -16.30 7.70
CA LYS A 5 18.20 -16.88 6.36
C LYS A 5 18.18 -15.77 5.32
N ARG A 6 19.07 -15.86 4.33
CA ARG A 6 19.08 -15.00 3.15
C ARG A 6 18.55 -15.80 1.96
N PHE A 7 17.63 -15.20 1.22
CA PHE A 7 17.13 -15.72 -0.05
C PHE A 7 17.55 -14.76 -1.16
N ASN A 8 18.01 -15.31 -2.27
CA ASN A 8 18.34 -14.54 -3.45
C ASN A 8 17.27 -14.80 -4.50
N PHE A 9 16.63 -13.74 -4.96
CA PHE A 9 15.83 -13.78 -6.17
C PHE A 9 16.78 -13.61 -7.37
N SER A 10 16.35 -14.01 -8.56
CA SER A 10 17.14 -13.85 -9.77
C SER A 10 17.44 -12.37 -10.04
N SER A 11 18.57 -12.05 -10.67
CA SER A 11 19.06 -10.67 -10.81
C SER A 11 18.17 -9.77 -11.67
N ASP A 12 17.28 -10.36 -12.45
CA ASP A 12 16.24 -9.73 -13.25
C ASP A 12 14.97 -9.39 -12.45
N LYS A 13 14.83 -9.90 -11.22
CA LYS A 13 13.69 -9.67 -10.35
C LYS A 13 14.00 -8.61 -9.28
N GLN A 14 13.72 -7.35 -9.60
CA GLN A 14 13.75 -6.27 -8.60
C GLN A 14 12.46 -6.28 -7.77
N ILE A 15 12.56 -6.54 -6.46
CA ILE A 15 11.41 -6.45 -5.54
C ILE A 15 10.98 -5.00 -5.40
N THR A 16 9.68 -4.74 -5.53
CA THR A 16 9.09 -3.41 -5.33
C THR A 16 8.19 -3.33 -4.11
N ALA A 17 7.58 -4.44 -3.69
CA ALA A 17 6.81 -4.54 -2.45
C ALA A 17 6.83 -5.98 -1.92
N GLN A 18 6.59 -6.15 -0.62
CA GLN A 18 6.43 -7.47 -0.01
C GLN A 18 5.52 -7.42 1.21
N LYS A 19 4.78 -8.50 1.49
CA LYS A 19 3.98 -8.63 2.71
C LYS A 19 3.94 -10.08 3.19
N ALA A 20 4.27 -10.27 4.47
CA ALA A 20 4.22 -11.59 5.10
C ALA A 20 2.80 -11.90 5.58
N ASP A 21 2.25 -13.03 5.16
CA ASP A 21 1.02 -13.59 5.72
C ASP A 21 1.40 -14.50 6.88
N ASN A 22 1.34 -13.96 8.09
CA ASN A 22 1.69 -14.70 9.30
C ASN A 22 0.64 -15.72 9.72
N LEU A 23 -0.59 -15.62 9.20
CA LEU A 23 -1.67 -16.54 9.52
C LEU A 23 -1.56 -17.84 8.72
N LEU A 24 -1.13 -17.72 7.46
CA LEU A 24 -1.05 -18.83 6.51
C LEU A 24 0.39 -19.25 6.17
N ASP A 25 1.38 -18.65 6.82
CA ASP A 25 2.82 -18.87 6.58
C ASP A 25 3.25 -18.73 5.11
N PHE A 26 2.72 -17.70 4.45
CA PHE A 26 3.12 -17.30 3.10
C PHE A 26 3.84 -15.95 3.10
N LEU A 27 4.55 -15.68 2.01
CA LEU A 27 5.12 -14.38 1.67
C LEU A 27 4.59 -13.97 0.30
N TRP A 28 4.01 -12.78 0.22
CA TRP A 28 3.68 -12.13 -1.04
C TRP A 28 4.82 -11.21 -1.42
N VAL A 29 5.30 -11.33 -2.66
CA VAL A 29 6.39 -10.50 -3.19
C VAL A 29 5.96 -9.96 -4.55
N ALA A 30 6.06 -8.64 -4.71
CA ALA A 30 5.85 -7.99 -5.99
C ALA A 30 7.21 -7.60 -6.58
N PHE A 31 7.32 -7.75 -7.89
CA PHE A 31 8.51 -7.41 -8.67
C PHE A 31 8.19 -6.34 -9.71
N ALA A 32 9.22 -5.58 -10.08
CA ALA A 32 9.16 -4.63 -11.18
C ALA A 32 8.77 -5.33 -12.50
N GLN A 33 8.43 -4.53 -13.51
CA GLN A 33 7.99 -5.04 -14.80
C GLN A 33 9.01 -6.00 -15.43
N ASN A 34 8.50 -7.12 -15.96
CA ASN A 34 9.25 -8.03 -16.79
C ASN A 34 9.47 -7.45 -18.21
N SER A 35 10.08 -8.23 -19.10
CA SER A 35 10.31 -7.83 -20.50
C SER A 35 9.03 -7.53 -21.29
N ASP A 36 7.90 -8.03 -20.83
CA ASP A 36 6.59 -7.87 -21.47
C ASP A 36 5.82 -6.66 -20.91
N GLY A 37 6.42 -5.90 -19.98
CA GLY A 37 5.79 -4.75 -19.35
C GLY A 37 4.80 -5.11 -18.23
N ASN A 38 4.81 -6.35 -17.75
CA ASN A 38 3.93 -6.80 -16.67
C ASN A 38 4.68 -6.81 -15.34
N CYS A 39 4.10 -6.23 -14.29
CA CYS A 39 4.52 -6.49 -12.93
C CYS A 39 4.13 -7.91 -12.53
N ILE A 40 4.97 -8.54 -11.71
CA ILE A 40 4.76 -9.91 -11.23
C ILE A 40 4.48 -9.86 -9.72
N ILE A 41 3.41 -10.51 -9.27
CA ILE A 41 3.13 -10.75 -7.85
C ILE A 41 3.16 -12.24 -7.61
N GLU A 42 4.01 -12.70 -6.69
CA GLU A 42 4.16 -14.11 -6.34
C GLU A 42 3.71 -14.38 -4.90
N LYS A 43 2.98 -15.49 -4.72
CA LYS A 43 2.74 -16.09 -3.40
C LYS A 43 3.72 -17.23 -3.19
N GLY A 44 4.69 -17.05 -2.29
CA GLY A 44 5.68 -18.06 -1.93
C GLY A 44 5.51 -18.58 -0.50
N ALA A 45 6.13 -19.71 -0.16
CA ALA A 45 6.24 -20.14 1.24
C ALA A 45 7.07 -19.15 2.06
N LYS A 46 6.60 -18.74 3.24
CA LYS A 46 7.29 -17.74 4.09
C LYS A 46 8.73 -18.12 4.44
N PHE A 47 8.98 -19.40 4.69
CA PHE A 47 10.31 -19.89 5.07
C PHE A 47 11.14 -20.44 3.89
N TYR A 48 10.56 -20.48 2.70
CA TYR A 48 11.18 -20.91 1.45
C TYR A 48 10.57 -20.12 0.27
N PRO A 49 10.81 -18.80 0.19
CA PRO A 49 10.09 -17.91 -0.74
C PRO A 49 10.38 -18.19 -2.23
N THR A 50 11.36 -19.05 -2.53
CA THR A 50 11.59 -19.58 -3.89
C THR A 50 10.59 -20.68 -4.28
N GLN A 51 9.83 -21.22 -3.33
CA GLN A 51 8.72 -22.13 -3.60
C GLN A 51 7.45 -21.32 -3.84
N THR A 52 7.19 -21.03 -5.12
CA THR A 52 6.04 -20.23 -5.56
C THR A 52 4.80 -21.12 -5.75
N TYR A 53 3.67 -20.67 -5.22
CA TYR A 53 2.35 -21.32 -5.32
C TYR A 53 1.46 -20.64 -6.36
N PHE A 54 1.56 -19.32 -6.48
CA PHE A 54 0.85 -18.54 -7.49
C PHE A 54 1.76 -17.46 -8.04
N THR A 55 1.62 -17.20 -9.33
CA THR A 55 2.21 -16.09 -10.05
C THR A 55 1.09 -15.31 -10.71
N LEU A 56 1.04 -14.02 -10.46
CA LEU A 56 0.05 -13.11 -10.99
C LEU A 56 0.79 -12.09 -11.86
N GLU A 57 0.41 -12.01 -13.14
CA GLU A 57 0.89 -10.97 -14.03
C GLU A 57 -0.11 -9.82 -14.04
N ARG A 58 0.39 -8.59 -13.93
CA ARG A 58 -0.43 -7.37 -13.94
C ARG A 58 0.18 -6.37 -14.91
N ALA A 59 -0.62 -5.97 -15.90
CA ALA A 59 -0.26 -4.94 -16.88
C ALA A 59 -0.37 -3.53 -16.24
N VAL A 60 0.47 -3.29 -15.24
CA VAL A 60 0.57 -2.03 -14.49
C VAL A 60 2.01 -1.56 -14.47
N THR A 61 2.23 -0.25 -14.29
CA THR A 61 3.58 0.32 -14.32
C THR A 61 4.45 -0.12 -13.13
N SER A 62 3.92 -0.11 -11.90
CA SER A 62 4.62 -0.68 -10.74
C SER A 62 3.68 -0.99 -9.58
N VAL A 63 4.05 -2.00 -8.78
CA VAL A 63 3.44 -2.25 -7.46
C VAL A 63 4.21 -1.47 -6.40
N VAL A 64 3.53 -0.60 -5.66
CA VAL A 64 4.16 0.35 -4.72
C VAL A 64 3.91 0.02 -3.26
N GLY A 65 2.84 -0.72 -2.95
CA GLY A 65 2.50 -1.12 -1.59
C GLY A 65 1.67 -2.39 -1.58
N MET A 66 1.76 -3.15 -0.48
CA MET A 66 0.91 -4.31 -0.23
C MET A 66 0.54 -4.41 1.24
N ASP A 67 -0.72 -4.74 1.49
CA ASP A 67 -1.21 -5.14 2.81
C ASP A 67 -2.16 -6.34 2.71
N LEU A 68 -2.54 -6.93 3.82
CA LEU A 68 -3.43 -8.09 3.83
C LEU A 68 -4.28 -8.15 5.09
N ASP A 69 -5.47 -8.72 4.96
CA ASP A 69 -6.29 -9.16 6.08
C ASP A 69 -6.31 -10.71 6.12
N SER A 70 -7.29 -11.31 6.79
CA SER A 70 -7.44 -12.77 6.83
C SER A 70 -7.76 -13.41 5.47
N SER A 71 -8.32 -12.65 4.53
CA SER A 71 -9.01 -13.16 3.33
C SER A 71 -8.40 -12.69 2.02
N ASN A 72 -7.87 -11.46 2.00
CA ASN A 72 -7.47 -10.74 0.81
C ASN A 72 -6.05 -10.16 0.96
N LEU A 73 -5.39 -10.01 -0.18
CA LEU A 73 -4.24 -9.16 -0.40
C LEU A 73 -4.74 -7.86 -1.03
N TYR A 74 -4.30 -6.74 -0.49
CA TYR A 74 -4.57 -5.40 -1.00
C TYR A 74 -3.30 -4.86 -1.62
N VAL A 75 -3.39 -4.38 -2.85
CA VAL A 75 -2.22 -3.95 -3.62
C VAL A 75 -2.45 -2.53 -4.11
N ALA A 76 -1.45 -1.66 -3.94
CA ALA A 76 -1.41 -0.35 -4.57
C ALA A 76 -0.53 -0.37 -5.82
N TYR A 77 -0.99 0.34 -6.84
CA TYR A 77 -0.28 0.49 -8.10
C TYR A 77 0.08 1.95 -8.34
N ASN A 78 1.30 2.19 -8.80
CA ASN A 78 1.56 3.37 -9.60
C ASN A 78 1.27 2.99 -11.04
N ASP A 79 0.07 3.33 -11.49
CA ASP A 79 -0.42 3.10 -12.84
C ASP A 79 -1.34 4.23 -13.28
N ALA A 80 -1.46 4.46 -14.59
CA ALA A 80 -2.29 5.53 -15.14
C ALA A 80 -3.80 5.29 -14.95
N THR A 81 -4.24 4.04 -14.79
CA THR A 81 -5.66 3.66 -14.80
C THR A 81 -6.13 3.01 -13.52
N LEU A 82 -5.24 2.29 -12.82
CA LEU A 82 -5.55 1.60 -11.58
C LEU A 82 -4.88 2.26 -10.38
N LEU A 83 -5.65 2.40 -9.30
CA LEU A 83 -5.14 2.79 -7.98
C LEU A 83 -4.60 1.57 -7.24
N GLY A 84 -5.28 0.43 -7.41
CA GLY A 84 -4.96 -0.79 -6.72
C GLY A 84 -5.90 -1.94 -7.08
N GLU A 85 -5.77 -3.04 -6.35
CA GLU A 85 -6.57 -4.24 -6.52
C GLU A 85 -6.72 -4.99 -5.19
N ILE A 86 -7.89 -5.60 -5.01
CA ILE A 86 -8.19 -6.53 -3.92
C ILE A 86 -8.13 -7.93 -4.51
N ILE A 87 -7.26 -8.78 -3.99
CA ILE A 87 -7.00 -10.12 -4.51
C ILE A 87 -7.34 -11.15 -3.43
N SER A 88 -8.23 -12.09 -3.73
CA SER A 88 -8.53 -13.18 -2.80
C SER A 88 -7.29 -14.06 -2.56
N LYS A 89 -6.91 -14.29 -1.31
CA LYS A 89 -5.75 -15.15 -0.98
C LYS A 89 -5.99 -16.64 -1.27
N SER A 90 -7.26 -17.06 -1.31
CA SER A 90 -7.66 -18.44 -1.59
C SER A 90 -7.86 -18.70 -3.09
N ASN A 91 -8.22 -17.68 -3.87
CA ASN A 91 -8.37 -17.78 -5.32
C ASN A 91 -7.77 -16.55 -6.07
N PRO A 92 -6.45 -16.35 -6.00
CA PRO A 92 -5.81 -15.11 -6.46
C PRO A 92 -5.78 -14.93 -7.99
N LEU A 93 -6.05 -15.99 -8.76
CA LEU A 93 -6.00 -15.95 -10.23
C LEU A 93 -7.30 -15.44 -10.86
N THR A 94 -8.44 -15.56 -10.17
CA THR A 94 -9.76 -15.28 -10.77
C THR A 94 -10.71 -14.49 -9.89
N SER A 95 -10.43 -14.36 -8.58
CA SER A 95 -11.26 -13.60 -7.66
C SER A 95 -10.54 -12.33 -7.25
N THR A 96 -10.69 -11.29 -8.08
CA THR A 96 -10.08 -9.99 -7.83
C THR A 96 -11.08 -8.85 -8.04
N THR A 97 -10.79 -7.69 -7.45
CA THR A 97 -11.57 -6.47 -7.61
C THR A 97 -10.60 -5.32 -7.84
N GLU A 98 -10.59 -4.80 -9.06
CA GLU A 98 -9.79 -3.63 -9.41
C GLU A 98 -10.38 -2.35 -8.83
N ILE A 99 -9.52 -1.46 -8.36
CA ILE A 99 -9.89 -0.13 -7.88
C ILE A 99 -9.37 0.89 -8.89
N SER A 100 -10.29 1.53 -9.60
CA SER A 100 -9.95 2.53 -10.61
C SER A 100 -9.32 3.76 -9.98
N ARG A 101 -8.30 4.31 -10.66
CA ARG A 101 -7.68 5.58 -10.30
C ARG A 101 -8.57 6.79 -10.58
N GLY A 102 -9.48 6.69 -11.55
CA GLY A 102 -10.37 7.81 -11.92
C GLY A 102 -9.59 9.10 -12.24
N VAL A 103 -9.94 10.20 -11.56
CA VAL A 103 -9.34 11.54 -11.77
C VAL A 103 -8.20 11.86 -10.79
N ILE A 104 -7.71 10.87 -10.04
CA ILE A 104 -6.66 11.07 -9.04
C ILE A 104 -5.33 11.40 -9.74
N ALA A 105 -4.80 12.58 -9.44
CA ALA A 105 -3.64 13.14 -10.14
C ALA A 105 -2.34 12.39 -9.84
N GLU A 106 -2.15 11.89 -8.61
CA GLU A 106 -0.93 11.20 -8.18
C GLU A 106 -1.14 9.71 -7.94
N ALA A 107 -0.09 8.93 -8.19
CA ALA A 107 -0.11 7.53 -7.82
C ALA A 107 0.00 7.40 -6.30
N PRO A 108 -0.61 6.37 -5.70
CA PRO A 108 -0.34 6.03 -4.32
C PRO A 108 1.13 5.65 -4.14
N VAL A 109 1.62 5.82 -2.93
CA VAL A 109 2.95 5.36 -2.50
C VAL A 109 2.88 4.22 -1.50
N ASP A 110 1.70 4.00 -0.89
CA ASP A 110 1.50 2.93 0.08
C ASP A 110 0.02 2.53 0.16
N VAL A 111 -0.24 1.36 0.73
CA VAL A 111 -1.58 0.82 1.01
C VAL A 111 -1.62 0.17 2.39
N LEU A 112 -2.75 0.31 3.06
CA LEU A 112 -2.96 -0.18 4.42
C LEU A 112 -4.39 -0.70 4.57
N ILE A 113 -4.59 -1.79 5.30
CA ILE A 113 -5.92 -2.24 5.73
C ILE A 113 -6.04 -2.14 7.25
N ASP A 114 -7.12 -1.52 7.73
CA ASP A 114 -7.52 -1.55 9.14
C ASP A 114 -8.99 -1.96 9.26
N GLY A 115 -9.24 -3.13 9.83
CA GLY A 115 -10.57 -3.73 9.86
C GLY A 115 -11.17 -3.87 8.45
N THR A 116 -12.18 -3.05 8.15
CA THR A 116 -12.86 -3.00 6.83
C THR A 116 -12.45 -1.81 5.98
N ASP A 117 -11.53 -0.98 6.47
CA ASP A 117 -11.16 0.28 5.87
C ASP A 117 -9.80 0.13 5.16
N LEU A 118 -9.85 0.19 3.83
CA LEU A 118 -8.71 0.14 2.94
C LEU A 118 -8.24 1.56 2.63
N TRP A 119 -6.99 1.85 2.93
CA TRP A 119 -6.40 3.17 2.79
C TRP A 119 -5.33 3.18 1.71
N PHE A 120 -5.41 4.16 0.81
CA PHE A 120 -4.33 4.49 -0.13
C PHE A 120 -3.72 5.84 0.23
N LEU A 121 -2.39 5.90 0.30
CA LEU A 121 -1.65 7.14 0.59
C LEU A 121 -1.15 7.77 -0.70
N LEU A 122 -1.62 8.98 -0.98
CA LEU A 122 -1.07 9.83 -2.04
C LEU A 122 0.02 10.76 -1.47
N PRO A 123 1.15 10.94 -2.17
CA PRO A 123 2.32 11.59 -1.61
C PRO A 123 2.21 13.12 -1.48
N GLY A 124 1.47 13.81 -2.35
CA GLY A 124 1.39 15.27 -2.40
C GLY A 124 2.74 15.90 -2.75
N ASN A 125 3.31 15.61 -3.92
CA ASN A 125 4.65 16.14 -4.29
C ASN A 125 4.72 16.67 -5.73
N LEU A 126 4.28 15.88 -6.71
CA LEU A 126 4.45 16.14 -8.14
C LEU A 126 3.34 17.01 -8.75
N SER A 127 2.16 17.02 -8.14
CA SER A 127 0.97 17.70 -8.67
C SER A 127 0.73 19.10 -8.10
N GLY A 128 1.56 19.55 -7.14
CA GLY A 128 1.27 20.73 -6.33
C GLY A 128 0.09 20.54 -5.36
N LEU A 129 -0.38 19.29 -5.19
CA LEU A 129 -1.40 18.91 -4.21
C LEU A 129 -0.76 18.53 -2.87
N ASN A 130 -1.59 18.51 -1.84
CA ASN A 130 -1.22 18.00 -0.52
C ASN A 130 -1.23 16.46 -0.54
N ALA A 131 -0.59 15.84 0.46
CA ALA A 131 -0.74 14.42 0.70
C ALA A 131 -2.21 14.12 1.06
N GLN A 132 -2.70 12.96 0.64
CA GLN A 132 -4.09 12.56 0.86
C GLN A 132 -4.16 11.10 1.28
N LEU A 133 -5.12 10.77 2.13
CA LEU A 133 -5.56 9.40 2.34
C LEU A 133 -6.89 9.19 1.64
N LEU A 134 -6.99 8.12 0.86
CA LEU A 134 -8.24 7.69 0.25
C LEU A 134 -8.76 6.47 0.98
N LYS A 135 -9.92 6.58 1.62
CA LYS A 135 -10.59 5.51 2.34
C LYS A 135 -11.54 4.78 1.41
N TYR A 136 -11.32 3.49 1.21
CA TYR A 136 -12.20 2.58 0.50
C TYR A 136 -12.72 1.53 1.47
N ASN A 137 -13.87 0.92 1.18
CA ASN A 137 -14.24 -0.33 1.83
C ASN A 137 -13.56 -1.52 1.14
N THR A 138 -13.64 -2.71 1.74
CA THR A 138 -13.10 -3.95 1.17
C THR A 138 -13.83 -4.48 -0.07
N SER A 139 -14.81 -3.74 -0.60
CA SER A 139 -15.44 -3.97 -1.90
C SER A 139 -14.97 -2.98 -2.97
N GLY A 140 -13.96 -2.14 -2.67
CA GLY A 140 -13.38 -1.20 -3.62
C GLY A 140 -14.20 0.07 -3.84
N VAL A 141 -15.11 0.43 -2.92
CA VAL A 141 -15.92 1.65 -3.01
C VAL A 141 -15.32 2.75 -2.12
N LEU A 142 -15.00 3.90 -2.72
CA LEU A 142 -14.51 5.09 -2.01
C LEU A 142 -15.55 5.56 -0.98
N GLN A 143 -15.12 5.76 0.25
CA GLN A 143 -15.92 6.24 1.37
C GLN A 143 -15.57 7.70 1.72
N GLU A 144 -14.28 8.03 1.72
CA GLU A 144 -13.78 9.33 2.20
C GLU A 144 -12.44 9.67 1.55
N THR A 145 -12.18 10.97 1.40
CA THR A 145 -10.86 11.51 1.09
C THR A 145 -10.45 12.43 2.24
N VAL A 146 -9.34 12.10 2.91
CA VAL A 146 -8.75 12.94 3.96
C VAL A 146 -7.62 13.75 3.33
N ASP A 147 -7.85 15.06 3.19
CA ASP A 147 -6.85 16.00 2.69
C ASP A 147 -5.93 16.43 3.85
N LEU A 148 -4.63 16.18 3.75
CA LEU A 148 -3.67 16.46 4.82
C LEU A 148 -3.18 17.91 4.77
N THR A 149 -4.15 18.82 4.83
CA THR A 149 -3.94 20.25 4.84
C THR A 149 -4.88 20.92 5.84
N LYS A 150 -4.36 21.92 6.54
CA LYS A 150 -5.15 22.86 7.34
C LYS A 150 -4.43 24.20 7.41
N SER A 151 -5.08 25.21 7.99
CA SER A 151 -4.54 26.57 8.05
C SER A 151 -3.10 26.59 8.57
N GLY A 152 -2.16 27.02 7.73
CA GLY A 152 -0.74 27.12 8.06
C GLY A 152 0.03 25.79 8.10
N LEU A 153 -0.57 24.66 7.69
CA LEU A 153 0.05 23.34 7.75
C LEU A 153 -0.36 22.48 6.55
N THR A 154 0.62 22.08 5.75
CA THR A 154 0.41 21.21 4.59
C THR A 154 1.40 20.06 4.65
N VAL A 155 0.90 18.84 4.52
CA VAL A 155 1.72 17.64 4.42
C VAL A 155 2.02 17.37 2.94
N THR A 156 3.30 17.18 2.63
CA THR A 156 3.78 16.84 1.28
C THR A 156 4.84 15.75 1.38
N ASN A 157 5.13 15.12 0.23
CA ASN A 157 6.13 14.07 0.09
C ASN A 157 5.98 12.92 1.11
N ALA A 158 4.74 12.49 1.36
CA ALA A 158 4.46 11.31 2.17
C ALA A 158 5.06 10.05 1.53
N LYS A 159 5.46 9.07 2.36
CA LYS A 159 6.22 7.88 1.90
C LYS A 159 5.63 6.56 2.30
N SER A 160 5.17 6.44 3.53
CA SER A 160 4.63 5.19 4.04
C SER A 160 3.72 5.46 5.22
N MET A 161 2.81 4.52 5.47
CA MET A 161 1.88 4.57 6.57
C MET A 161 1.85 3.26 7.39
N ALA A 162 1.46 3.38 8.64
CA ALA A 162 1.16 2.27 9.54
C ALA A 162 -0.06 2.61 10.40
N VAL A 163 -0.75 1.61 10.93
CA VAL A 163 -1.88 1.79 11.85
C VAL A 163 -1.49 1.33 13.26
N ASP A 164 -1.96 2.05 14.28
CA ASP A 164 -1.83 1.63 15.67
C ASP A 164 -3.10 0.95 16.21
N SER A 165 -3.08 0.53 17.47
CA SER A 165 -4.21 -0.17 18.09
C SER A 165 -5.44 0.70 18.34
N ASN A 166 -5.34 2.02 18.17
CA ASN A 166 -6.45 2.96 18.27
C ASN A 166 -7.05 3.28 16.90
N SER A 167 -6.61 2.59 15.84
CA SER A 167 -6.96 2.89 14.45
C SER A 167 -6.44 4.24 13.95
N ASP A 168 -5.43 4.80 14.62
CA ASP A 168 -4.75 6.00 14.11
C ASP A 168 -3.74 5.61 13.02
N ILE A 169 -3.74 6.37 11.94
CA ILE A 169 -2.81 6.17 10.82
C ILE A 169 -1.61 7.10 10.99
N TRP A 170 -0.43 6.52 11.05
CA TRP A 170 0.85 7.20 11.18
C TRP A 170 1.58 7.23 9.86
N ILE A 171 1.84 8.41 9.32
CA ILE A 171 2.48 8.63 8.02
C ILE A 171 3.86 9.25 8.24
N THR A 172 4.86 8.73 7.52
CA THR A 172 6.19 9.35 7.44
C THR A 172 6.33 10.15 6.15
N THR A 173 7.03 11.29 6.23
CA THR A 173 7.32 12.14 5.08
C THR A 173 8.82 12.18 4.78
N TYR A 174 9.16 12.53 3.54
CA TYR A 174 10.53 12.83 3.14
C TYR A 174 10.71 14.34 2.90
N THR A 175 10.53 15.12 3.95
CA THR A 175 10.80 16.56 3.98
C THR A 175 12.06 16.84 4.81
N SER A 176 12.52 18.09 4.82
CA SER A 176 13.60 18.54 5.71
C SER A 176 13.07 19.70 6.55
N PRO A 177 12.81 19.51 7.86
CA PRO A 177 12.93 18.24 8.61
C PRO A 177 11.90 17.19 8.17
N ALA A 178 12.17 15.91 8.43
CA ALA A 178 11.20 14.85 8.21
C ALA A 178 10.08 14.96 9.24
N THR A 179 8.87 14.55 8.88
CA THR A 179 7.71 14.62 9.78
C THR A 179 7.01 13.28 9.94
N LEU A 180 6.46 13.09 11.14
CA LEU A 180 5.50 12.05 11.46
C LEU A 180 4.12 12.70 11.57
N VAL A 181 3.18 12.21 10.78
CA VAL A 181 1.81 12.71 10.72
C VAL A 181 0.90 11.64 11.31
N ARG A 182 0.21 11.97 12.41
CA ARG A 182 -0.85 11.11 12.98
C ARG A 182 -2.17 11.58 12.42
N VAL A 183 -2.90 10.71 11.74
CA VAL A 183 -4.29 10.90 11.31
C VAL A 183 -5.17 10.11 12.27
N PHE A 184 -6.19 10.75 12.83
CA PHE A 184 -7.04 10.18 13.87
C PHE A 184 -8.50 10.57 13.63
N GLU A 185 -9.42 9.70 14.03
CA GLU A 185 -10.85 9.94 13.90
C GLU A 185 -11.35 10.90 14.99
N LEU A 186 -12.18 11.86 14.60
CA LEU A 186 -12.99 12.70 15.49
C LEU A 186 -14.37 12.06 15.71
N SER A 187 -15.11 12.54 16.70
CA SER A 187 -16.50 12.10 16.89
C SER A 187 -17.32 12.32 15.61
N GLY A 188 -17.84 11.24 15.05
CA GLY A 188 -18.71 11.28 13.86
C GLY A 188 -18.06 10.84 12.54
N GLY A 189 -16.94 10.11 12.56
CA GLY A 189 -16.39 9.49 11.35
C GLY A 189 -15.53 10.40 10.48
N THR A 190 -15.21 11.62 10.93
CA THR A 190 -14.34 12.56 10.21
C THR A 190 -12.92 12.47 10.74
N HIS A 191 -11.91 12.53 9.87
CA HIS A 191 -10.51 12.48 10.29
C HIS A 191 -9.89 13.88 10.42
N ASP A 192 -9.05 14.08 11.44
CA ASP A 192 -8.10 15.20 11.55
C ASP A 192 -6.68 14.64 11.67
N PHE A 193 -5.67 15.50 11.64
CA PHE A 193 -4.28 15.10 11.72
C PHE A 193 -3.42 16.01 12.59
N ALA A 194 -2.33 15.48 13.12
CA ALA A 194 -1.30 16.21 13.85
C ALA A 194 0.07 15.90 13.25
N VAL A 195 0.98 16.88 13.25
CA VAL A 195 2.31 16.75 12.66
C VAL A 195 3.37 16.93 13.75
N THR A 196 4.33 16.04 13.79
CA THR A 196 5.51 16.09 14.66
C THR A 196 6.76 16.07 13.80
N GLU A 197 7.67 17.03 13.96
CA GLU A 197 8.99 16.98 13.32
C GLU A 197 9.86 15.92 13.99
N ILE A 198 10.58 15.14 13.20
CA ILE A 198 11.59 14.19 13.67
C ILE A 198 12.95 14.73 13.25
N SER A 199 13.72 15.19 14.24
CA SER A 199 15.10 15.67 14.11
C SER A 199 16.11 14.59 14.44
#